data_AF-A0A3C1PUL4-F1
#
_entry.id   AF-A0A3C1PUL4-F1
#
_cell.length_a   1.000
_cell.length_b   1.000
_cell.length_c   1.000
_cell.angle_alpha   90.00
_cell.angle_beta   90.00
_cell.angle_gamma   90.00
#
_symmetry.space_group_name_H-M   'P 1'
#
loop_
_entity.id
_entity.type
_entity.pdbx_description
1 polymer ?
#
loop_
_entity_poly.entity_id
_entity_poly.type
_entity_poly.pdbx_seq_one_letter_code
_entity_poly.pdbx_strand_id
1 'polypeptide(L)' 'LLNSEVNTLSGGEFQRVLLSRAIAKKPELLVLDEPVQGVDNTGEEAMYNLIETIAKSLNCGILLIS' A
#
# COMPACT_ATOMS: atom_id res chain seq x y z
N LEU A 1 -3.95 -0.13 14.55
CA LEU A 1 -2.67 -0.60 14.00
C LEU A 1 -1.49 -0.40 14.95
N LEU A 2 -1.24 0.79 15.51
CA LEU A 2 -0.02 1.05 16.29
C LEU A 2 0.23 0.11 17.48
N ASN A 3 -0.83 -0.46 18.06
CA ASN A 3 -0.75 -1.41 19.19
C ASN A 3 -1.23 -2.82 18.81
N SER A 4 -1.37 -3.11 17.51
CA SER A 4 -1.85 -4.40 17.00
C SER A 4 -0.65 -5.29 16.65
N GLU A 5 -0.70 -6.57 17.02
CA GLU A 5 0.31 -7.53 16.56
C GLU A 5 0.13 -7.81 15.06
N VAL A 6 1.23 -8.02 14.34
CA VAL A 6 1.23 -8.21 12.88
C VAL A 6 0.36 -9.40 12.44
N ASN A 7 0.35 -10.47 13.25
CA ASN A 7 -0.45 -11.68 13.03
C ASN A 7 -1.97 -11.47 13.17
N THR A 8 -2.41 -10.35 13.75
CA THR A 8 -3.84 -10.02 13.93
C THR A 8 -4.39 -9.11 12.86
N LEU A 9 -3.55 -8.64 11.93
CA LEU A 9 -3.96 -7.73 10.87
C LEU A 9 -4.73 -8.47 9.77
N SER A 10 -5.81 -7.86 9.29
CA SER A 10 -6.42 -8.27 8.02
C SER A 10 -5.44 -8.07 6.85
N GLY A 11 -5.68 -8.74 5.72
CA GLY A 11 -4.82 -8.60 4.53
C GLY A 11 -4.64 -7.15 4.08
N GLY A 12 -5.73 -6.38 4.02
CA GLY A 12 -5.68 -4.96 3.67
C GLY A 12 -4.98 -4.09 4.72
N GLU A 13 -5.08 -4.41 6.01
CA GLU A 13 -4.30 -3.72 7.05
C GLU A 13 -2.81 -4.02 6.94
N PHE A 14 -2.46 -5.28 6.72
CA PHE A 14 -1.09 -5.71 6.51
C PHE A 14 -0.47 -5.00 5.30
N GLN A 15 -1.18 -4.94 4.16
CA GLN A 15 -0.77 -4.18 2.98
C GLN A 15 -0.57 -2.69 3.27
N ARG A 16 -1.49 -2.05 4.00
CA ARG A 16 -1.34 -0.64 4.40
C ARG A 16 -0.10 -0.41 5.27
N VAL A 17 0.24 -1.35 6.16
CA VAL A 17 1.49 -1.29 6.96
C VAL A 17 2.72 -1.43 6.06
N LEU A 18 2.72 -2.37 5.11
CA LEU A 18 3.82 -2.55 4.16
C LEU A 18 4.00 -1.32 3.26
N LEU A 19 2.91 -0.76 2.74
CA LEU A 19 2.93 0.46 1.94
C LEU A 19 3.46 1.64 2.76
N SER A 20 2.96 1.82 4.00
CA SER A 20 3.44 2.85 4.93
C SER A 20 4.95 2.74 5.18
N ARG A 21 5.46 1.50 5.35
CA ARG A 21 6.88 1.23 5.51
C ARG A 21 7.70 1.62 4.27
N ALA A 22 7.18 1.33 3.07
CA ALA A 22 7.86 1.65 1.82
C ALA A 22 7.95 3.17 1.59
N ILE A 23 6.86 3.89 1.86
CA ILE A 23 6.78 5.36 1.63
C ILE A 23 7.46 6.17 2.74
N ALA A 24 7.66 5.62 3.94
CA ALA A 24 8.33 6.30 5.05
C ALA A 24 9.75 6.79 4.68
N LYS A 25 10.38 6.15 3.69
CA LYS A 25 11.70 6.54 3.17
C LYS A 25 11.64 7.66 2.13
N LYS A 26 10.46 8.17 1.77
CA LYS A 26 10.24 9.16 0.69
C LYS A 26 10.94 8.75 -0.62
N PRO A 27 10.62 7.57 -1.17
CA PRO A 27 11.26 7.11 -2.39
C PRO A 27 10.88 8.00 -3.59
N GLU A 28 11.76 8.07 -4.59
CA GLU A 28 11.46 8.68 -5.89
C GLU A 28 10.69 7.72 -6.81
N LEU A 29 10.79 6.41 -6.56
CA LEU A 29 10.11 5.34 -7.27
C LEU A 29 9.62 4.27 -6.29
N LEU A 30 8.33 3.94 -6.38
CA LEU A 30 7.71 2.86 -5.64
C LEU A 30 7.42 1.69 -6.59
N VAL A 31 8.00 0.52 -6.30
CA VAL A 31 7.72 -0.72 -7.02
C VAL A 31 6.81 -1.58 -6.14
N LEU A 32 5.65 -1.94 -6.67
CA LEU A 32 4.63 -2.72 -5.97
C LEU A 32 4.32 -3.98 -6.77
N ASP A 33 4.49 -5.13 -6.15
CA ASP A 33 4.21 -6.45 -6.73
C ASP A 33 2.96 -7.03 -6.05
N GLU A 34 1.91 -7.23 -6.85
CA GLU A 34 0.56 -7.66 -6.42
C GLU A 34 0.04 -6.94 -5.15
N PRO A 35 -0.03 -5.60 -5.11
CA PRO A 35 -0.28 -4.84 -3.88
C PRO A 35 -1.69 -4.97 -3.29
N VAL A 36 -2.60 -5.65 -4.00
CA VAL A 36 -4.01 -5.84 -3.63
C VAL A 36 -4.37 -7.32 -3.45
N GLN A 37 -3.38 -8.22 -3.47
CA GLN A 37 -3.60 -9.66 -3.30
C GLN A 37 -4.33 -9.98 -1.99
N GLY A 38 -5.42 -10.74 -2.07
CA GLY A 38 -6.20 -11.14 -0.90
C GLY A 38 -7.12 -10.05 -0.31
N VAL A 39 -7.34 -8.96 -1.05
CA VAL A 39 -8.38 -7.96 -0.76
C VAL A 39 -9.64 -8.26 -1.58
N ASP A 40 -10.81 -7.84 -1.10
CA ASP A 40 -12.06 -7.92 -1.87
C ASP A 40 -12.12 -6.83 -2.97
N ASN A 41 -13.05 -6.97 -3.93
CA ASN A 41 -13.15 -6.05 -5.06
C ASN A 41 -13.33 -4.58 -4.62
N THR A 42 -14.07 -4.33 -3.53
CA THR A 42 -14.28 -2.96 -3.03
C THR A 42 -13.02 -2.40 -2.38
N GLY A 43 -12.25 -3.22 -1.65
CA GLY A 43 -11.00 -2.81 -1.04
C GLY A 43 -9.86 -2.65 -2.04
N GLU A 44 -9.89 -3.37 -3.16
CA GLU A 44 -8.93 -3.24 -4.26
C GLU A 44 -8.96 -1.83 -4.86
N GLU A 45 -10.13 -1.33 -5.25
CA GLU A 45 -10.29 0.04 -5.75
C GLU A 45 -9.82 1.08 -4.72
N ALA A 46 -10.16 0.87 -3.43
CA ALA A 46 -9.72 1.75 -2.36
C ALA A 46 -8.19 1.77 -2.20
N MET A 47 -7.53 0.63 -2.37
CA MET A 47 -6.07 0.53 -2.27
C MET A 47 -5.37 1.21 -3.45
N TYR A 48 -5.85 1.02 -4.68
CA TYR A 48 -5.27 1.72 -5.84
C TYR A 48 -5.41 3.24 -5.71
N ASN A 49 -6.58 3.72 -5.30
CA ASN A 49 -6.80 5.15 -5.05
C ASN A 49 -5.85 5.70 -3.97
N LEU A 50 -5.59 4.91 -2.92
CA LEU A 50 -4.64 5.28 -1.87
C LEU A 50 -3.21 5.38 -2.42
N ILE A 51 -2.75 4.37 -3.18
CA ILE A 51 -1.42 4.33 -3.78
C ILE A 51 -1.21 5.55 -4.69
N GLU A 52 -2.19 5.84 -5.56
CA GLU A 52 -2.11 6.97 -6.50
C GLU A 52 -2.08 8.31 -5.75
N THR A 53 -2.89 8.46 -4.71
CA THR A 53 -2.92 9.68 -3.88
C THR A 53 -1.57 9.90 -3.20
N ILE A 54 -0.97 8.84 -2.64
CA ILE A 54 0.31 8.92 -1.96
C ILE A 54 1.41 9.31 -2.95
N ALA A 55 1.48 8.64 -4.11
CA ALA A 55 2.49 8.94 -5.11
C ALA A 55 2.41 10.38 -5.63
N LYS A 56 1.19 10.90 -5.87
CA LYS A 56 0.98 12.31 -6.22
C LYS A 56 1.46 13.24 -5.11
N SER A 57 1.13 12.94 -3.85
CA SER A 57 1.52 13.77 -2.71
C SER A 57 3.03 13.80 -2.45
N LEU A 58 3.72 12.70 -2.76
CA LEU A 58 5.17 12.54 -2.56
C LEU A 58 5.99 12.87 -3.82
N ASN A 59 5.34 13.19 -4.94
CA ASN A 59 5.98 13.30 -6.26
C ASN A 59 6.86 12.08 -6.58
N CYS A 60 6.32 10.89 -6.33
CA CYS A 60 6.98 9.60 -6.50
C CYS A 60 6.44 8.88 -7.74
N GLY A 61 7.31 8.31 -8.57
CA GLY A 61 6.90 7.40 -9.64
C GLY A 61 6.34 6.10 -9.07
N ILE A 62 5.44 5.44 -9.79
CA ILE A 62 4.93 4.11 -9.43
C ILE A 62 5.22 3.14 -10.58
N LEU A 63 5.76 1.97 -10.25
CA LEU A 63 5.72 0.78 -11.10
C LEU A 63 4.88 -0.29 -10.38
N LEU A 64 3.78 -0.67 -11.00
CA LEU A 64 2.85 -1.65 -10.44
C LEU A 64 2.87 -2.91 -11.30
N ILE A 65 3.01 -4.07 -10.66
CA ILE A 65 2.98 -5.40 -11.26
C ILE A 65 1.75 -6.11 -10.68
N SER A 66 0.92 -6.65 -11.56
CA SER A 66 -0.40 -7.21 -11.24
C SER A 66 -0.77 -8.30 -12.25
#